data_AF-A0A7V8XHF5-F1
#
_entry.id   AF-A0A7V8XHF5-F1
#
_cell.length_a   1.000
_cell.length_b   1.000
_cell.length_c   1.000
_cell.angle_alpha   90.00
_cell.angle_beta   90.00
_cell.angle_gamma   90.00
#
_symmetry.space_group_name_H-M   'P 1'
#
loop_
_entity.id
_entity.type
_entity.pdbx_description
1 polymer ?
#
loop_
_entity_poly.entity_id
_entity_poly.type
_entity_poly.pdbx_seq_one_letter_code
_entity_poly.pdbx_strand_id
1 'polypeptide(L)'
;MPLGLRWGTVSAVRERVDGLVRLEVDGDPCLAYPRLTGAVEEGDVVLVNTQAVELGLGSGGFDVLYANLTRGLRLPATPDTHVMTLPYAPGQLAARFAEQDEPSHENPLAGIPVICSGLHSQLAPIVAALARRRVAYVQLGGGALPVSLSDTVRVLKSRRLLELTIAVAPCLDGDVQCVTVASALSHAVARGAEVVVCGIGPGIVGTASRWGHGGLVVAEAANVAHALGGRPVLAPRISFGDERERHRGLSHHTRSAIALCLGAIRVAWPAGLGPPADVEVVQVDVTGWELACAPLPLSHMGRGPDDDPWFFAAAFAAGRLAAA
;
A
#
# COMPACT_ATOMS: atom_id res chain seq x y z
N MET A 1 21.49 11.07 12.55
CA MET A 1 20.03 11.19 12.74
C MET A 1 19.66 10.31 13.91
N PRO A 2 19.20 10.86 15.05
CA PRO A 2 18.69 10.05 16.16
C PRO A 2 17.31 9.45 15.80
N LEU A 3 16.94 8.33 16.42
CA LEU A 3 15.63 7.69 16.20
C LEU A 3 14.46 8.50 16.79
N GLY A 4 14.71 9.43 17.71
CA GLY A 4 13.67 10.19 18.41
C GLY A 4 12.78 9.29 19.26
N LEU A 5 13.43 8.54 20.16
CA LEU A 5 12.77 7.62 21.07
C LEU A 5 12.58 8.26 22.44
N ARG A 6 11.44 8.00 23.07
CA ARG A 6 11.21 8.25 24.49
C ARG A 6 10.73 6.99 25.19
N TRP A 7 10.90 6.98 26.51
CA TRP A 7 10.23 6.01 27.38
C TRP A 7 8.78 6.42 27.61
N GLY A 8 7.93 5.45 27.92
CA GLY A 8 6.55 5.68 28.35
C GLY A 8 5.90 4.46 28.96
N THR A 9 4.68 4.64 29.47
CA THR A 9 3.84 3.54 30.00
C THR A 9 2.57 3.42 29.18
N VAL A 10 2.20 2.21 28.78
CA VAL A 10 0.92 1.96 28.11
C VAL A 10 -0.22 2.30 29.07
N SER A 11 -0.96 3.36 28.76
CA SER A 11 -2.03 3.88 29.62
C SER A 11 -3.40 3.28 29.28
N ALA A 12 -3.61 2.88 28.02
CA ALA A 12 -4.85 2.25 27.58
C ALA A 12 -4.61 1.38 26.33
N VAL A 13 -5.32 0.26 26.20
CA VAL A 13 -5.45 -0.47 24.93
C VAL A 13 -6.82 -0.17 24.31
N ARG A 14 -6.85 0.47 23.14
CA ARG A 14 -8.08 0.94 22.50
C ARG A 14 -8.69 -0.08 21.55
N GLU A 15 -7.85 -0.72 20.74
CA GLU A 15 -8.31 -1.68 19.74
C GLU A 15 -7.24 -2.73 19.48
N ARG A 16 -7.68 -3.99 19.30
CA ARG A 16 -6.84 -5.07 18.82
C ARG A 16 -7.44 -5.63 17.54
N VAL A 17 -6.62 -5.64 16.49
CA VAL A 17 -6.93 -6.32 15.23
C VAL A 17 -5.75 -7.22 14.85
N ASP A 18 -5.92 -8.11 13.88
CA ASP A 18 -4.80 -8.96 13.43
C ASP A 18 -3.61 -8.11 12.96
N GLY A 19 -2.43 -8.41 13.52
CA GLY A 19 -1.16 -7.75 13.24
C GLY A 19 -0.96 -6.35 13.85
N LEU A 20 -1.98 -5.72 14.45
CA LEU A 20 -1.92 -4.32 14.86
C LEU A 20 -2.74 -4.03 16.12
N VAL A 21 -2.18 -3.20 17.01
CA VAL A 21 -2.85 -2.69 18.21
C VAL A 21 -2.85 -1.17 18.18
N ARG A 22 -4.01 -0.57 18.44
CA ARG A 22 -4.15 0.87 18.72
C ARG A 22 -4.23 1.05 20.22
N LEU A 23 -3.37 1.87 20.77
CA LEU A 23 -3.21 2.06 22.21
C LEU A 23 -2.88 3.52 22.54
N GLU A 24 -2.72 3.80 23.82
CA GLU A 24 -2.18 5.06 24.32
C GLU A 24 -0.94 4.80 25.18
N VAL A 25 0.03 5.69 25.08
CA VAL A 25 1.24 5.69 25.91
C VAL A 25 1.34 7.04 26.60
N ASP A 26 1.20 7.05 27.92
CA ASP A 26 1.08 8.25 28.75
C ASP A 26 -0.08 9.19 28.32
N GLY A 27 -1.13 8.62 27.73
CA GLY A 27 -2.30 9.34 27.21
C GLY A 27 -2.23 9.72 25.74
N ASP A 28 -1.06 9.60 25.08
CA ASP A 28 -0.90 9.94 23.67
C ASP A 28 -1.21 8.74 22.76
N PRO A 29 -1.92 8.95 21.61
CA PRO A 29 -2.20 7.88 20.65
C PRO A 29 -0.92 7.21 20.13
N CYS A 30 -0.91 5.88 20.12
CA CYS A 30 0.23 5.08 19.69
C CYS A 30 -0.21 3.82 18.94
N LEU A 31 0.59 3.37 17.97
CA LEU A 31 0.42 2.10 17.28
C LEU A 31 1.52 1.11 17.63
N ALA A 32 1.14 -0.14 17.82
CA ALA A 32 2.05 -1.26 17.96
C ALA A 32 1.77 -2.34 16.92
N TYR A 33 2.83 -3.04 16.52
CA TYR A 33 2.78 -4.23 15.68
C TYR A 33 3.18 -5.44 16.53
N PRO A 34 2.25 -6.17 17.16
CA PRO A 34 2.60 -7.21 18.12
C PRO A 34 3.47 -8.34 17.58
N ARG A 35 3.47 -8.57 16.25
CA ARG A 35 4.38 -9.51 15.60
C ARG A 35 5.85 -9.07 15.68
N LEU A 36 6.10 -7.77 15.84
CA LEU A 36 7.42 -7.17 16.02
C LEU A 36 7.71 -6.85 17.49
N THR A 37 6.73 -6.34 18.21
CA THR A 37 6.91 -5.76 19.55
C THR A 37 6.43 -6.64 20.68
N GLY A 38 5.78 -7.76 20.37
CA GLY A 38 5.11 -8.64 21.34
C GLY A 38 3.72 -8.14 21.72
N ALA A 39 3.02 -8.94 22.52
CA ALA A 39 1.75 -8.52 23.12
C ALA A 39 1.94 -7.25 23.96
N VAL A 40 0.91 -6.41 24.00
CA VAL A 40 0.93 -5.11 24.68
C VAL A 40 -0.26 -5.06 25.62
N GLU A 41 -0.09 -4.68 26.88
CA GLU A 41 -1.18 -4.49 27.86
C GLU A 41 -0.94 -3.18 28.63
N GLU A 42 -1.98 -2.67 29.29
CA GLU A 42 -1.88 -1.53 30.19
C GLU A 42 -0.84 -1.77 31.29
N GLY A 43 -0.09 -0.71 31.62
CA GLY A 43 1.03 -0.76 32.57
C GLY A 43 2.36 -1.23 31.99
N ASP A 44 2.42 -1.63 30.71
CA ASP A 44 3.70 -1.97 30.08
C ASP A 44 4.62 -0.76 29.95
N VAL A 45 5.90 -0.97 30.26
CA VAL A 45 6.96 0.00 30.01
C VAL A 45 7.46 -0.19 28.58
N VAL A 46 7.49 0.89 27.81
CA VAL A 46 7.74 0.84 26.36
C VAL A 46 8.73 1.93 25.93
N LEU A 47 9.37 1.70 24.79
CA LEU A 47 10.00 2.74 23.98
C LEU A 47 9.06 3.09 22.84
N VAL A 48 8.85 4.38 22.60
CA VAL A 48 8.03 4.89 21.50
C VAL A 48 8.82 5.87 20.63
N ASN A 49 8.56 5.84 19.33
CA ASN A 49 9.03 6.80 18.36
C ASN A 49 7.97 7.89 18.17
N THR A 50 8.37 9.15 18.40
CA THR A 50 7.48 10.32 18.40
C THR A 50 7.68 11.24 17.18
N GLN A 51 8.66 10.93 16.32
CA GLN A 51 9.21 11.89 15.36
C GLN A 51 8.18 12.38 14.34
N ALA A 52 7.32 11.50 13.84
CA ALA A 52 6.31 11.89 12.86
C ALA A 52 5.32 12.90 13.45
N VAL A 53 4.88 12.69 14.69
CA VAL A 53 3.94 13.58 15.39
C VAL A 53 4.61 14.92 15.71
N GLU A 54 5.83 14.90 16.26
CA GLU A 54 6.59 16.12 16.58
C GLU A 54 6.83 17.00 15.35
N LEU A 55 7.04 16.39 14.18
CA LEU A 55 7.22 17.09 12.91
C LEU A 55 5.89 17.48 12.22
N GLY A 56 4.74 17.11 12.79
CA GLY A 56 3.42 17.31 12.17
C GLY A 56 3.27 16.57 10.83
N LEU A 57 3.96 15.44 10.67
CA LEU A 57 3.97 14.63 9.45
C LEU A 57 2.97 13.47 9.52
N GLY A 58 2.41 13.15 8.35
CA GLY A 58 1.48 12.03 8.18
C GLY A 58 0.07 12.35 8.67
N SER A 59 -0.92 11.63 8.14
CA SER A 59 -2.34 11.76 8.52
C SER A 59 -2.72 10.90 9.72
N GLY A 60 -1.77 10.16 10.29
CA GLY A 60 -2.02 9.17 11.34
C GLY A 60 -2.20 9.78 12.72
N GLY A 61 -1.43 10.82 13.06
CA GLY A 61 -1.52 11.50 14.35
C GLY A 61 -1.23 10.59 15.55
N PHE A 62 -0.33 9.62 15.39
CA PHE A 62 0.04 8.66 16.44
C PHE A 62 1.55 8.44 16.49
N ASP A 63 2.04 8.13 17.69
CA ASP A 63 3.37 7.60 17.94
C ASP A 63 3.46 6.14 17.45
N VAL A 64 4.67 5.61 17.32
CA VAL A 64 4.90 4.20 16.98
C VAL A 64 5.67 3.51 18.11
N LEU A 65 5.09 2.45 18.67
CA LEU A 65 5.74 1.62 19.68
C LEU A 65 6.96 0.94 19.04
N TYR A 66 8.14 1.28 19.54
CA TYR A 66 9.42 0.80 19.04
C TYR A 66 9.83 -0.52 19.70
N ALA A 67 9.71 -0.61 21.03
CA ALA A 67 9.98 -1.83 21.79
C ALA A 67 9.14 -1.89 23.06
N ASN A 68 8.64 -3.07 23.41
CA ASN A 68 8.01 -3.31 24.70
C ASN A 68 9.04 -3.88 25.68
N LEU A 69 9.38 -3.11 26.72
CA LEU A 69 10.44 -3.44 27.68
C LEU A 69 9.96 -4.41 28.78
N THR A 70 8.64 -4.51 29.00
CA THR A 70 8.07 -5.45 29.97
C THR A 70 8.06 -6.88 29.42
N ARG A 71 7.63 -7.07 28.16
CA ARG A 71 7.43 -8.43 27.60
C ARG A 71 7.86 -8.64 26.14
N GLY A 72 8.32 -7.59 25.45
CA GLY A 72 8.75 -7.68 24.04
C GLY A 72 10.21 -8.10 23.84
N LEU A 73 11.05 -8.11 24.89
CA LEU A 73 12.51 -8.34 24.75
C LEU A 73 12.94 -9.82 24.68
N ARG A 74 12.00 -10.77 24.78
CA ARG A 74 12.28 -12.21 24.77
C ARG A 74 11.31 -12.97 23.87
N LEU A 75 10.88 -12.32 22.78
CA LEU A 75 10.06 -13.00 21.78
C LEU A 75 10.84 -14.15 21.16
N PRO A 76 10.22 -15.32 20.95
CA PRO A 76 10.87 -16.41 20.27
C PRO A 76 11.20 -15.99 18.83
N ALA A 77 12.32 -16.50 18.31
CA ALA A 77 12.61 -16.37 16.89
C ALA A 77 11.51 -17.06 16.08
N THR A 78 11.15 -16.47 14.95
CA THR A 78 10.26 -17.12 13.98
C THR A 78 10.96 -18.37 13.44
N PRO A 79 10.35 -19.57 13.54
CA PRO A 79 10.93 -20.78 12.98
C PRO A 79 11.16 -20.65 11.46
N ASP A 80 12.14 -21.39 10.94
CA ASP A 80 12.43 -21.53 9.50
C ASP A 80 12.71 -20.22 8.74
N THR A 81 13.09 -19.14 9.42
CA THR A 81 13.52 -17.89 8.79
C THR A 81 15.02 -17.82 8.60
N HIS A 82 15.48 -17.47 7.39
CA HIS A 82 16.92 -17.37 7.06
C HIS A 82 17.31 -16.10 6.28
N VAL A 83 16.36 -15.19 6.02
CA VAL A 83 16.62 -13.93 5.32
C VAL A 83 16.27 -12.77 6.25
N MET A 84 17.11 -11.73 6.22
CA MET A 84 16.94 -10.53 7.04
C MET A 84 16.17 -9.46 6.28
N THR A 85 15.18 -8.88 6.92
CA THR A 85 14.58 -7.60 6.49
C THR A 85 15.24 -6.46 7.23
N LEU A 86 15.43 -5.32 6.54
CA LEU A 86 16.17 -4.15 7.05
C LEU A 86 17.58 -4.50 7.56
N PRO A 87 18.42 -5.22 6.79
CA PRO A 87 19.70 -5.73 7.27
C PRO A 87 20.60 -4.61 7.78
N TYR A 88 21.23 -4.84 8.95
CA TYR A 88 22.12 -3.90 9.65
C TYR A 88 21.45 -2.62 10.17
N ALA A 89 20.14 -2.45 10.01
CA ALA A 89 19.39 -1.36 10.65
C ALA A 89 18.96 -1.76 12.08
N PRO A 90 18.76 -0.80 13.00
CA PRO A 90 18.30 -1.07 14.36
C PRO A 90 16.99 -1.86 14.48
N GLY A 91 16.15 -1.86 13.43
CA GLY A 91 14.89 -2.60 13.36
C GLY A 91 14.95 -3.89 12.52
N GLN A 92 16.14 -4.45 12.29
CA GLN A 92 16.28 -5.67 11.51
C GLN A 92 15.53 -6.86 12.14
N LEU A 93 14.95 -7.71 11.30
CA LEU A 93 14.31 -8.95 11.73
C LEU A 93 14.46 -10.05 10.69
N ALA A 94 14.46 -11.30 11.13
CA ALA A 94 14.42 -12.45 10.24
C ALA A 94 12.98 -12.71 9.75
N ALA A 95 12.83 -13.00 8.46
CA ALA A 95 11.55 -13.33 7.84
C ALA A 95 11.72 -14.47 6.83
N ARG A 96 10.61 -15.16 6.55
CA ARG A 96 10.50 -16.09 5.43
C ARG A 96 10.02 -15.31 4.21
N PHE A 97 10.58 -15.64 3.06
CA PHE A 97 10.35 -14.99 1.78
C PHE A 97 9.87 -16.03 0.77
N ALA A 98 8.80 -15.72 0.03
CA ALA A 98 8.13 -16.69 -0.84
C ALA A 98 9.07 -17.29 -1.90
N GLU A 99 10.07 -16.52 -2.34
CA GLU A 99 11.06 -16.98 -3.34
C GLU A 99 11.91 -18.15 -2.89
N GLN A 100 11.98 -18.41 -1.58
CA GLN A 100 12.78 -19.52 -1.02
C GLN A 100 12.18 -20.88 -1.37
N ASP A 101 10.88 -20.92 -1.65
CA ASP A 101 10.11 -22.15 -1.85
C ASP A 101 9.62 -22.32 -3.30
N GLU A 102 9.81 -21.31 -4.16
CA GLU A 102 9.20 -21.27 -5.49
C GLU A 102 10.24 -21.23 -6.62
N PRO A 103 10.09 -22.06 -7.67
CA PRO A 103 10.98 -22.05 -8.81
C PRO A 103 10.79 -20.76 -9.63
N SER A 104 11.85 -20.33 -10.32
CA SER A 104 11.75 -19.25 -11.29
C SER A 104 11.04 -19.71 -12.57
N HIS A 105 10.16 -18.87 -13.10
CA HIS A 105 9.49 -19.09 -14.37
C HIS A 105 9.86 -18.01 -15.38
N GLU A 106 10.03 -18.39 -16.65
CA GLU A 106 10.10 -17.42 -17.74
C GLU A 106 8.70 -16.83 -17.98
N ASN A 107 8.60 -15.50 -18.06
CA ASN A 107 7.35 -14.75 -18.29
C ASN A 107 6.17 -15.18 -17.38
N PRO A 108 6.34 -15.09 -16.04
CA PRO A 108 5.38 -15.65 -15.09
C PRO A 108 3.98 -15.01 -15.16
N LEU A 109 3.84 -13.80 -15.72
CA LEU A 109 2.55 -13.12 -15.78
C LEU A 109 1.69 -13.56 -16.97
N ALA A 110 2.27 -14.01 -18.08
CA ALA A 110 1.54 -14.50 -19.27
C ALA A 110 0.31 -13.66 -19.67
N GLY A 111 0.43 -12.33 -19.67
CA GLY A 111 -0.62 -11.38 -20.03
C GLY A 111 -1.55 -10.95 -18.89
N ILE A 112 -1.35 -11.45 -17.67
CA ILE A 112 -2.13 -11.03 -16.49
C ILE A 112 -2.01 -9.50 -16.30
N PRO A 113 -3.15 -8.81 -16.07
CA PRO A 113 -3.14 -7.38 -15.82
C PRO A 113 -2.55 -7.04 -14.44
N VAL A 114 -1.70 -6.03 -14.43
CA VAL A 114 -1.10 -5.47 -13.21
C VAL A 114 -1.50 -4.01 -13.07
N ILE A 115 -2.35 -3.70 -12.11
CA ILE A 115 -2.81 -2.34 -11.84
C ILE A 115 -1.78 -1.63 -10.97
N CYS A 116 -1.22 -0.52 -11.46
CA CYS A 116 -0.21 0.29 -10.79
C CYS A 116 -0.87 1.52 -10.18
N SER A 117 -0.81 1.65 -8.86
CA SER A 117 -1.43 2.73 -8.10
C SER A 117 -0.39 3.54 -7.31
N GLY A 118 -0.48 4.87 -7.39
CA GLY A 118 0.43 5.78 -6.69
C GLY A 118 -0.01 6.14 -5.27
N LEU A 119 -1.24 5.77 -4.89
CA LEU A 119 -1.83 6.09 -3.59
C LEU A 119 -2.66 4.93 -3.06
N HIS A 120 -2.53 4.68 -1.75
CA HIS A 120 -3.27 3.63 -1.06
C HIS A 120 -4.79 3.78 -1.17
N SER A 121 -5.29 5.01 -1.13
CA SER A 121 -6.73 5.31 -1.19
C SER A 121 -7.38 4.93 -2.53
N GLN A 122 -6.60 4.59 -3.56
CA GLN A 122 -7.13 4.05 -4.83
C GLN A 122 -7.46 2.55 -4.74
N LEU A 123 -6.94 1.83 -3.73
CA LEU A 123 -7.07 0.37 -3.63
C LEU A 123 -8.54 -0.09 -3.55
N ALA A 124 -9.35 0.54 -2.69
CA ALA A 124 -10.74 0.13 -2.50
C ALA A 124 -11.57 0.28 -3.79
N PRO A 125 -11.56 1.42 -4.49
CA PRO A 125 -12.26 1.56 -5.78
C PRO A 125 -11.75 0.63 -6.87
N ILE A 126 -10.42 0.41 -6.95
CA ILE A 126 -9.84 -0.55 -7.91
C ILE A 126 -10.44 -1.94 -7.67
N VAL A 127 -10.43 -2.40 -6.41
CA VAL A 127 -10.90 -3.74 -6.05
C VAL A 127 -12.43 -3.87 -6.17
N ALA A 128 -13.18 -2.79 -5.94
CA ALA A 128 -14.63 -2.77 -6.15
C ALA A 128 -15.02 -3.11 -7.60
N ALA A 129 -14.27 -2.60 -8.58
CA ALA A 129 -14.45 -2.93 -10.00
C ALA A 129 -14.08 -4.39 -10.35
N LEU A 130 -13.40 -5.09 -9.44
CA LEU A 130 -12.88 -6.45 -9.62
C LEU A 130 -13.62 -7.49 -8.77
N ALA A 131 -14.81 -7.19 -8.22
CA ALA A 131 -15.51 -8.02 -7.22
C ALA A 131 -15.83 -9.48 -7.60
N ARG A 132 -15.48 -9.93 -8.81
CA ARG A 132 -15.60 -11.32 -9.30
C ARG A 132 -14.28 -11.92 -9.80
N ARG A 133 -13.16 -11.29 -9.48
CA ARG A 133 -11.82 -11.72 -9.83
C ARG A 133 -11.05 -12.08 -8.58
N ARG A 134 -10.12 -13.02 -8.71
CA ARG A 134 -9.13 -13.31 -7.69
C ARG A 134 -8.06 -12.23 -7.70
N VAL A 135 -8.08 -11.36 -6.70
CA VAL A 135 -7.18 -10.20 -6.63
C VAL A 135 -6.11 -10.42 -5.57
N ALA A 136 -4.86 -10.16 -5.94
CA ALA A 136 -3.75 -10.00 -5.00
C ALA A 136 -3.33 -8.52 -4.91
N TYR A 137 -2.97 -8.08 -3.71
CA TYR A 137 -2.41 -6.75 -3.47
C TYR A 137 -0.93 -6.85 -3.12
N VAL A 138 -0.08 -6.22 -3.92
CA VAL A 138 1.36 -6.14 -3.73
C VAL A 138 1.70 -4.74 -3.21
N GLN A 139 2.05 -4.65 -1.92
CA GLN A 139 2.47 -3.40 -1.31
C GLN A 139 3.97 -3.16 -1.54
N LEU A 140 4.28 -2.03 -2.16
CA LEU A 140 5.62 -1.60 -2.54
C LEU A 140 6.21 -0.57 -1.56
N GLY A 141 7.53 -0.45 -1.59
CA GLY A 141 8.35 0.33 -0.67
C GLY A 141 8.18 1.85 -0.67
N GLY A 142 7.21 2.42 -1.39
CA GLY A 142 7.00 3.87 -1.46
C GLY A 142 6.60 4.52 -0.13
N GLY A 143 6.11 3.70 0.82
CA GLY A 143 5.93 4.09 2.22
C GLY A 143 6.80 3.30 3.21
N ALA A 144 7.31 2.13 2.80
CA ALA A 144 8.04 1.18 3.66
C ALA A 144 7.28 0.79 4.94
N LEU A 145 5.97 0.59 4.85
CA LEU A 145 5.09 0.32 6.00
C LEU A 145 4.72 -1.17 6.13
N PRO A 146 4.36 -1.66 7.32
CA PRO A 146 3.66 -2.93 7.47
C PRO A 146 2.28 -2.90 6.78
N VAL A 147 1.91 -3.97 6.08
CA VAL A 147 0.61 -4.08 5.40
C VAL A 147 -0.55 -4.08 6.41
N SER A 148 -0.33 -4.63 7.60
CA SER A 148 -1.31 -4.66 8.70
C SER A 148 -1.76 -3.27 9.19
N LEU A 149 -1.05 -2.20 8.85
CA LEU A 149 -1.49 -0.82 9.11
C LEU A 149 -2.79 -0.47 8.37
N SER A 150 -3.05 -1.10 7.22
CA SER A 150 -4.14 -0.70 6.34
C SER A 150 -5.51 -1.24 6.79
N ASP A 151 -6.39 -0.36 7.26
CA ASP A 151 -7.81 -0.67 7.46
C ASP A 151 -8.54 -1.06 6.15
N THR A 152 -8.17 -0.44 5.02
CA THR A 152 -8.74 -0.76 3.69
C THR A 152 -8.52 -2.23 3.32
N VAL A 153 -7.26 -2.68 3.33
CA VAL A 153 -6.89 -4.10 3.16
C VAL A 153 -7.71 -5.01 4.07
N ARG A 154 -7.82 -4.70 5.37
CA ARG A 154 -8.60 -5.51 6.31
C ARG A 154 -10.07 -5.62 5.93
N VAL A 155 -10.70 -4.50 5.55
CA VAL A 155 -12.10 -4.48 5.09
C VAL A 155 -12.28 -5.23 3.77
N LEU A 156 -11.34 -5.11 2.83
CA LEU A 156 -11.41 -5.83 1.56
C LEU A 156 -11.27 -7.35 1.77
N LYS A 157 -10.37 -7.78 2.65
CA LYS A 157 -10.21 -9.20 3.01
C LYS A 157 -11.44 -9.74 3.74
N SER A 158 -12.00 -9.02 4.71
CA SER A 158 -13.20 -9.48 5.44
C SER A 158 -14.42 -9.63 4.52
N ARG A 159 -14.48 -8.84 3.45
CA ARG A 159 -15.49 -8.93 2.39
C ARG A 159 -15.15 -9.92 1.27
N ARG A 160 -14.01 -10.62 1.35
CA ARG A 160 -13.50 -11.57 0.35
C ARG A 160 -13.33 -10.96 -1.04
N LEU A 161 -13.01 -9.67 -1.11
CA LEU A 161 -12.69 -8.97 -2.36
C LEU A 161 -11.19 -8.98 -2.67
N LEU A 162 -10.37 -9.34 -1.67
CA LEU A 162 -8.93 -9.41 -1.76
C LEU A 162 -8.48 -10.74 -1.12
N GLU A 163 -7.80 -11.60 -1.88
CA GLU A 163 -7.44 -12.95 -1.42
C GLU A 163 -6.08 -12.98 -0.73
N LEU A 164 -5.12 -12.24 -1.29
CA LEU A 164 -3.72 -12.31 -0.90
C LEU A 164 -3.12 -10.91 -0.81
N THR A 165 -2.36 -10.67 0.25
CA THR A 165 -1.48 -9.50 0.36
C THR A 165 -0.02 -9.91 0.38
N ILE A 166 0.79 -9.24 -0.42
CA ILE A 166 2.22 -9.49 -0.51
C ILE A 166 2.95 -8.20 -0.13
N ALA A 167 3.80 -8.27 0.88
CA ALA A 167 4.69 -7.18 1.25
C ALA A 167 6.02 -7.34 0.50
N VAL A 168 6.40 -6.31 -0.27
CA VAL A 168 7.71 -6.25 -0.92
C VAL A 168 8.67 -5.47 -0.03
N ALA A 169 9.86 -6.02 0.23
CA ALA A 169 10.88 -5.33 1.03
C ALA A 169 11.08 -3.87 0.56
N PRO A 170 11.15 -2.88 1.47
CA PRO A 170 11.22 -3.01 2.93
C PRO A 170 9.84 -3.02 3.64
N CYS A 171 8.72 -3.20 2.95
CA CYS A 171 7.44 -3.45 3.62
C CYS A 171 7.47 -4.78 4.38
N LEU A 172 6.56 -4.91 5.35
CA LEU A 172 6.45 -6.05 6.26
C LEU A 172 5.00 -6.50 6.41
N ASP A 173 4.80 -7.64 7.06
CA ASP A 173 3.51 -8.07 7.63
C ASP A 173 2.35 -8.18 6.61
N GLY A 174 2.67 -8.56 5.38
CA GLY A 174 1.71 -9.13 4.42
C GLY A 174 1.41 -10.60 4.76
N ASP A 175 0.44 -11.21 4.07
CA ASP A 175 0.23 -12.66 4.15
C ASP A 175 1.49 -13.42 3.71
N VAL A 176 2.21 -12.82 2.75
CA VAL A 176 3.47 -13.29 2.20
C VAL A 176 4.45 -12.12 2.10
N GLN A 177 5.74 -12.42 2.25
CA GLN A 177 6.84 -11.48 2.06
C GLN A 177 7.61 -11.86 0.80
N CYS A 178 7.98 -10.87 -0.01
CA CYS A 178 8.87 -11.03 -1.16
C CYS A 178 9.99 -9.97 -1.11
N VAL A 179 11.17 -10.33 -1.59
CA VAL A 179 12.32 -9.43 -1.69
C VAL A 179 12.11 -8.40 -2.79
N THR A 180 11.48 -8.82 -3.90
CA THR A 180 11.33 -7.97 -5.09
C THR A 180 9.90 -7.94 -5.62
N VAL A 181 9.59 -6.91 -6.41
CA VAL A 181 8.34 -6.82 -7.15
C VAL A 181 8.17 -7.98 -8.12
N ALA A 182 9.26 -8.41 -8.77
CA ALA A 182 9.22 -9.49 -9.75
C ALA A 182 8.76 -10.80 -9.11
N SER A 183 9.34 -11.12 -7.96
CA SER A 183 8.96 -12.25 -7.14
C SER A 183 7.52 -12.18 -6.64
N ALA A 184 7.09 -11.01 -6.15
CA ALA A 184 5.73 -10.82 -5.66
C ALA A 184 4.69 -11.03 -6.76
N LEU A 185 4.95 -10.52 -7.96
CA LEU A 185 4.11 -10.70 -9.13
C LEU A 185 4.04 -12.18 -9.55
N SER A 186 5.19 -12.86 -9.61
CA SER A 186 5.25 -14.30 -9.90
C SER A 186 4.47 -15.12 -8.87
N HIS A 187 4.69 -14.84 -7.58
CA HIS A 187 4.02 -15.50 -6.48
C HIS A 187 2.49 -15.31 -6.54
N ALA A 188 2.03 -14.07 -6.75
CA ALA A 188 0.61 -13.77 -6.86
C ALA A 188 -0.07 -14.62 -7.96
N VAL A 189 0.57 -14.75 -9.12
CA VAL A 189 0.05 -15.56 -10.23
C VAL A 189 0.10 -17.05 -9.93
N ALA A 190 1.19 -17.54 -9.32
CA ALA A 190 1.31 -18.94 -8.88
C ALA A 190 0.21 -19.33 -7.87
N ARG A 191 -0.26 -18.37 -7.07
CA ARG A 191 -1.41 -18.51 -6.16
C ARG A 191 -2.77 -18.27 -6.82
N GLY A 192 -2.80 -18.03 -8.11
CA GLY A 192 -4.02 -17.94 -8.92
C GLY A 192 -4.61 -16.54 -9.03
N ALA A 193 -3.88 -15.47 -8.71
CA ALA A 193 -4.36 -14.12 -8.97
C ALA A 193 -4.69 -13.93 -10.46
N GLU A 194 -5.92 -13.50 -10.76
CA GLU A 194 -6.34 -13.11 -12.11
C GLU A 194 -5.98 -11.66 -12.42
N VAL A 195 -5.85 -10.82 -11.38
CA VAL A 195 -5.42 -9.43 -11.45
C VAL A 195 -4.56 -9.13 -10.23
N VAL A 196 -3.46 -8.43 -10.44
CA VAL A 196 -2.60 -7.97 -9.34
C VAL A 196 -2.67 -6.45 -9.21
N VAL A 197 -2.87 -5.94 -8.01
CA VAL A 197 -2.84 -4.50 -7.72
C VAL A 197 -1.53 -4.20 -7.00
N CYS A 198 -0.66 -3.42 -7.62
CA CYS A 198 0.57 -2.90 -7.03
C CYS A 198 0.34 -1.47 -6.53
N GLY A 199 0.69 -1.18 -5.28
CA GLY A 199 0.56 0.15 -4.71
C GLY A 199 1.35 0.36 -3.43
N ILE A 200 1.19 1.53 -2.81
CA ILE A 200 1.81 1.86 -1.52
C ILE A 200 0.81 1.69 -0.37
N GLY A 201 1.31 1.50 0.85
CA GLY A 201 0.49 1.55 2.08
C GLY A 201 0.02 2.96 2.46
N PRO A 202 -0.73 3.10 3.58
CA PRO A 202 -1.30 4.37 4.07
C PRO A 202 -0.25 5.33 4.67
N GLY A 203 0.69 5.76 3.84
CA GLY A 203 1.72 6.74 4.20
C GLY A 203 2.75 6.83 3.08
N ILE A 204 2.73 7.94 2.35
CA ILE A 204 3.64 8.20 1.24
C ILE A 204 4.84 8.99 1.74
N VAL A 205 6.05 8.51 1.45
CA VAL A 205 7.26 9.30 1.66
C VAL A 205 7.35 10.37 0.57
N GLY A 206 7.70 11.61 0.91
CA GLY A 206 7.79 12.68 -0.07
C GLY A 206 8.62 13.87 0.41
N THR A 207 9.37 14.46 -0.52
CA THR A 207 10.20 15.66 -0.30
C THR A 207 9.66 16.89 -1.04
N ALA A 208 8.44 16.81 -1.57
CA ALA A 208 7.82 17.77 -2.49
C ALA A 208 8.55 17.98 -3.83
N SER A 209 9.67 17.29 -4.06
CA SER A 209 10.37 17.29 -5.35
C SER A 209 9.68 16.35 -6.35
N ARG A 210 9.87 16.64 -7.64
CA ARG A 210 9.31 15.85 -8.75
C ARG A 210 9.65 14.36 -8.67
N TRP A 211 10.86 14.04 -8.20
CA TRP A 211 11.41 12.69 -8.18
C TRP A 211 11.52 12.07 -6.78
N GLY A 212 11.37 12.87 -5.73
CA GLY A 212 11.52 12.41 -4.35
C GLY A 212 10.18 12.11 -3.71
N HIS A 213 9.40 11.18 -4.28
CA HIS A 213 8.16 10.71 -3.67
C HIS A 213 7.91 9.22 -3.90
N GLY A 214 7.31 8.56 -2.91
CA GLY A 214 7.01 7.13 -2.91
C GLY A 214 6.02 6.68 -3.98
N GLY A 215 5.19 7.58 -4.49
CA GLY A 215 4.27 7.28 -5.59
C GLY A 215 4.95 6.89 -6.91
N LEU A 216 6.28 7.03 -7.03
CA LEU A 216 7.03 6.57 -8.20
C LEU A 216 7.12 5.04 -8.32
N VAL A 217 6.76 4.28 -7.28
CA VAL A 217 6.65 2.81 -7.37
C VAL A 217 5.69 2.34 -8.48
N VAL A 218 4.81 3.22 -8.96
CA VAL A 218 4.02 3.00 -10.16
C VAL A 218 4.89 2.63 -11.36
N ALA A 219 5.99 3.34 -11.58
CA ALA A 219 6.89 3.08 -12.69
C ALA A 219 7.63 1.75 -12.51
N GLU A 220 8.08 1.45 -11.29
CA GLU A 220 8.67 0.16 -10.94
C GLU A 220 7.71 -0.99 -11.23
N ALA A 221 6.47 -0.91 -10.70
CA ALA A 221 5.44 -1.91 -10.93
C ALA A 221 5.15 -2.12 -12.42
N ALA A 222 5.00 -1.02 -13.17
CA ALA A 222 4.71 -1.08 -14.61
C ALA A 222 5.87 -1.70 -15.41
N ASN A 223 7.10 -1.30 -15.12
CA ASN A 223 8.29 -1.79 -15.81
C ASN A 223 8.52 -3.27 -15.53
N VAL A 224 8.41 -3.69 -14.27
CA VAL A 224 8.56 -5.11 -13.91
C VAL A 224 7.42 -5.94 -14.48
N ALA A 225 6.17 -5.47 -14.41
CA ALA A 225 5.04 -6.16 -15.02
C ALA A 225 5.23 -6.34 -16.53
N HIS A 226 5.66 -5.30 -17.24
CA HIS A 226 5.96 -5.37 -18.66
C HIS A 226 7.08 -6.38 -18.96
N ALA A 227 8.18 -6.33 -18.20
CA ALA A 227 9.32 -7.22 -18.37
C ALA A 227 8.99 -8.70 -18.12
N LEU A 228 8.00 -8.99 -17.26
CA LEU A 228 7.52 -10.34 -16.96
C LEU A 228 6.37 -10.82 -17.86
N GLY A 229 6.06 -10.07 -18.94
CA GLY A 229 5.02 -10.41 -19.90
C GLY A 229 3.60 -10.10 -19.46
N GLY A 230 3.41 -9.24 -18.45
CA GLY A 230 2.11 -8.78 -17.98
C GLY A 230 1.55 -7.59 -18.76
N ARG A 231 0.32 -7.18 -18.40
CA ARG A 231 -0.36 -6.01 -18.98
C ARG A 231 -0.48 -4.89 -17.94
N PRO A 232 0.47 -3.95 -17.85
CA PRO A 232 0.39 -2.87 -16.87
C PRO A 232 -0.74 -1.88 -17.18
N VAL A 233 -1.52 -1.56 -16.15
CA VAL A 233 -2.62 -0.59 -16.17
C VAL A 233 -2.37 0.46 -15.10
N LEU A 234 -2.33 1.74 -15.47
CA LEU A 234 -2.17 2.83 -14.51
C LEU A 234 -3.52 3.29 -13.99
N ALA A 235 -3.66 3.37 -12.66
CA ALA A 235 -4.71 4.12 -11.98
C ALA A 235 -4.24 5.58 -11.79
N PRO A 236 -4.63 6.52 -12.66
CA PRO A 236 -4.14 7.89 -12.53
C PRO A 236 -4.69 8.56 -11.28
N ARG A 237 -3.89 9.42 -10.66
CA ARG A 237 -4.36 10.33 -9.62
C ARG A 237 -4.99 11.53 -10.33
N ILE A 238 -6.31 11.56 -10.31
CA ILE A 238 -7.10 12.70 -10.76
C ILE A 238 -7.72 13.35 -9.53
N SER A 239 -7.62 14.67 -9.41
CA SER A 239 -8.28 15.38 -8.31
C SER A 239 -8.72 16.75 -8.77
N PHE A 240 -9.88 17.21 -8.32
CA PHE A 240 -10.30 18.61 -8.52
C PHE A 240 -10.55 19.34 -7.20
N GLY A 241 -10.66 18.59 -6.09
CA GLY A 241 -10.76 19.12 -4.73
C GLY A 241 -9.42 19.42 -4.05
N ASP A 242 -8.27 19.18 -4.71
CA ASP A 242 -6.96 19.58 -4.19
C ASP A 242 -6.71 21.07 -4.47
N GLU A 243 -6.47 21.86 -3.41
CA GLU A 243 -6.22 23.31 -3.52
C GLU A 243 -4.94 23.63 -4.29
N ARG A 244 -3.99 22.69 -4.33
CA ARG A 244 -2.69 22.89 -4.98
C ARG A 244 -2.84 22.67 -6.49
N GLU A 245 -2.60 23.71 -7.26
CA GLU A 245 -2.79 23.73 -8.73
C GLU A 245 -2.15 22.54 -9.46
N ARG A 246 -0.92 22.14 -9.09
CA ARG A 246 -0.20 20.99 -9.67
C ARG A 246 -0.83 19.61 -9.42
N HIS A 247 -1.88 19.56 -8.61
CA HIS A 247 -2.65 18.35 -8.30
C HIS A 247 -4.07 18.41 -8.87
N ARG A 248 -4.49 19.53 -9.48
CA ARG A 248 -5.80 19.65 -10.14
C ARG A 248 -5.78 19.00 -11.52
N GLY A 249 -6.84 18.29 -11.87
CA GLY A 249 -6.87 17.43 -13.05
C GLY A 249 -5.94 16.23 -12.88
N LEU A 250 -5.15 15.92 -13.91
CA LEU A 250 -4.14 14.85 -13.84
C LEU A 250 -2.94 15.29 -13.00
N SER A 251 -2.72 14.61 -11.88
CA SER A 251 -1.66 14.99 -10.94
C SER A 251 -0.26 14.87 -11.56
N HIS A 252 0.61 15.82 -11.24
CA HIS A 252 2.02 15.76 -11.63
C HIS A 252 2.75 14.49 -11.15
N HIS A 253 2.35 13.87 -10.02
CA HIS A 253 2.92 12.58 -9.59
C HIS A 253 2.66 11.47 -10.61
N THR A 254 1.46 11.43 -11.18
CA THR A 254 1.12 10.47 -12.23
C THR A 254 1.92 10.74 -13.50
N ARG A 255 2.12 12.02 -13.86
CA ARG A 255 2.98 12.42 -14.99
C ARG A 255 4.45 12.02 -14.77
N SER A 256 4.99 12.25 -13.58
CA SER A 256 6.34 11.82 -13.21
C SER A 256 6.49 10.31 -13.32
N ALA A 257 5.51 9.53 -12.84
CA ALA A 257 5.55 8.08 -12.96
C ALA A 257 5.51 7.61 -14.42
N ILE A 258 4.62 8.16 -15.25
CA ILE A 258 4.55 7.84 -16.69
C ILE A 258 5.89 8.11 -17.38
N ALA A 259 6.56 9.22 -17.05
CA ALA A 259 7.85 9.56 -17.64
C ALA A 259 9.00 8.57 -17.30
N LEU A 260 8.81 7.71 -16.30
CA LEU A 260 9.76 6.66 -15.92
C LEU A 260 9.33 5.25 -16.38
N CYS A 261 8.16 5.13 -17.01
CA CYS A 261 7.74 3.88 -17.63
C CYS A 261 8.52 3.66 -18.93
N LEU A 262 9.19 2.52 -19.04
CA LEU A 262 10.00 2.12 -20.19
C LEU A 262 9.19 1.32 -21.22
N GLY A 263 8.20 0.55 -20.75
CA GLY A 263 7.31 -0.25 -21.58
C GLY A 263 5.95 0.42 -21.80
N ALA A 264 5.14 -0.19 -22.67
CA ALA A 264 3.77 0.24 -22.89
C ALA A 264 2.95 0.12 -21.59
N ILE A 265 2.19 1.17 -21.25
CA ILE A 265 1.30 1.22 -20.09
C ILE A 265 -0.05 1.77 -20.51
N ARG A 266 -1.15 1.13 -20.08
CA ARG A 266 -2.51 1.60 -20.39
C ARG A 266 -2.99 2.51 -19.26
N VAL A 267 -3.18 3.79 -19.54
CA VAL A 267 -3.70 4.75 -18.54
C VAL A 267 -5.22 4.73 -18.54
N ALA A 268 -5.83 4.22 -17.47
CA ALA A 268 -7.29 4.14 -17.36
C ALA A 268 -7.88 5.53 -17.07
N TRP A 269 -8.82 5.98 -17.90
CA TRP A 269 -9.40 7.31 -17.77
C TRP A 269 -10.93 7.23 -17.72
N PRO A 270 -11.59 7.86 -16.74
CA PRO A 270 -13.04 7.75 -16.62
C PRO A 270 -13.75 8.48 -17.78
N ALA A 271 -14.66 7.78 -18.46
CA ALA A 271 -15.50 8.35 -19.50
C ALA A 271 -16.41 9.43 -18.89
N GLY A 272 -16.55 10.56 -19.58
CA GLY A 272 -17.23 11.77 -19.06
C GLY A 272 -16.28 12.85 -18.54
N LEU A 273 -14.99 12.52 -18.33
CA LEU A 273 -13.95 13.50 -18.09
C LEU A 273 -13.13 13.71 -19.36
N GLY A 274 -12.93 14.97 -19.77
CA GLY A 274 -12.09 15.31 -20.93
C GLY A 274 -10.65 14.80 -20.74
N PRO A 275 -10.09 14.01 -21.67
CA PRO A 275 -8.75 13.45 -21.52
C PRO A 275 -7.68 14.55 -21.60
N PRO A 276 -6.52 14.37 -20.94
CA PRO A 276 -5.40 15.29 -21.07
C PRO A 276 -4.81 15.20 -22.49
N ALA A 277 -4.35 16.32 -23.04
CA ALA A 277 -3.82 16.37 -24.39
C ALA A 277 -2.44 15.70 -24.54
N ASP A 278 -1.70 15.55 -23.44
CA ASP A 278 -0.30 15.14 -23.42
C ASP A 278 -0.07 13.71 -22.89
N VAL A 279 -1.15 12.95 -22.65
CA VAL A 279 -1.08 11.55 -22.22
C VAL A 279 -2.10 10.73 -23.00
N GLU A 280 -1.63 9.66 -23.64
CA GLU A 280 -2.52 8.68 -24.26
C GLU A 280 -3.27 7.90 -23.17
N VAL A 281 -4.60 7.87 -23.27
CA VAL A 281 -5.46 7.24 -22.28
C VAL A 281 -6.46 6.29 -22.93
N VAL A 282 -6.88 5.28 -22.17
CA VAL A 282 -8.01 4.43 -22.53
C VAL A 282 -9.22 4.93 -21.76
N GLN A 283 -10.24 5.43 -22.47
CA GLN A 283 -11.49 5.82 -21.83
C GLN A 283 -12.28 4.59 -21.38
N VAL A 284 -12.75 4.63 -20.14
CA VAL A 284 -13.44 3.52 -19.47
C VAL A 284 -14.74 4.07 -18.92
N ASP A 285 -15.86 3.43 -19.28
CA ASP A 285 -17.13 3.71 -18.61
C ASP A 285 -16.97 3.47 -17.10
N VAL A 286 -17.44 4.39 -16.27
CA VAL A 286 -17.39 4.29 -14.80
C VAL A 286 -18.77 4.26 -14.17
N THR A 287 -19.83 4.08 -14.97
CA THR A 287 -21.21 3.99 -14.48
C THR A 287 -21.31 2.97 -13.34
N GLY A 288 -21.91 3.40 -12.22
CA GLY A 288 -22.12 2.56 -11.03
C GLY A 288 -20.94 2.48 -10.07
N TRP A 289 -19.86 3.25 -10.28
CA TRP A 289 -18.72 3.28 -9.37
C TRP A 289 -19.12 3.68 -7.95
N GLU A 290 -20.05 4.62 -7.79
CA GLU A 290 -20.54 5.10 -6.49
C GLU A 290 -21.16 3.95 -5.70
N LEU A 291 -22.08 3.21 -6.35
CA LEU A 291 -22.79 2.09 -5.72
C LEU A 291 -21.83 0.94 -5.37
N ALA A 292 -20.90 0.63 -6.27
CA ALA A 292 -19.92 -0.44 -6.05
C ALA A 292 -18.94 -0.10 -4.92
N CYS A 293 -18.56 1.18 -4.78
CA CYS A 293 -17.58 1.63 -3.80
C CYS A 293 -18.21 2.04 -2.46
N ALA A 294 -19.50 2.40 -2.42
CA ALA A 294 -20.21 2.88 -1.23
C ALA A 294 -19.99 2.06 0.06
N PRO A 295 -19.92 0.71 0.03
CA PRO A 295 -19.72 -0.04 1.26
C PRO A 295 -18.24 -0.14 1.69
N LEU A 296 -17.30 0.46 0.97
CA LEU A 296 -15.86 0.36 1.21
C LEU A 296 -15.30 1.65 1.85
N PRO A 297 -14.10 1.59 2.46
CA PRO A 297 -13.45 2.78 2.99
C PRO A 297 -13.01 3.71 1.85
N LEU A 298 -13.66 4.88 1.75
CA LEU A 298 -13.37 5.90 0.73
C LEU A 298 -12.96 7.20 1.40
N SER A 299 -11.65 7.40 1.53
CA SER A 299 -11.08 8.68 1.95
C SER A 299 -9.71 8.87 1.31
N HIS A 300 -9.45 10.08 0.82
CA HIS A 300 -8.14 10.49 0.33
C HIS A 300 -7.79 11.88 0.84
N MET A 301 -6.76 11.98 1.69
CA MET A 301 -6.33 13.26 2.28
C MET A 301 -7.47 14.02 2.98
N GLY A 302 -8.35 13.30 3.68
CA GLY A 302 -9.50 13.88 4.37
C GLY A 302 -10.73 14.14 3.50
N ARG A 303 -10.65 13.89 2.18
CA ARG A 303 -11.76 14.07 1.23
C ARG A 303 -12.47 12.76 0.93
N GLY A 304 -13.79 12.81 0.84
CA GLY A 304 -14.65 11.69 0.44
C GLY A 304 -15.11 11.75 -1.03
N PRO A 305 -15.96 10.81 -1.46
CA PRO A 305 -16.52 10.75 -2.82
C PRO A 305 -17.26 12.02 -3.24
N ASP A 306 -17.92 12.70 -2.31
CA ASP A 306 -18.65 13.94 -2.59
C ASP A 306 -17.70 15.14 -2.85
N ASP A 307 -16.51 15.11 -2.26
CA ASP A 307 -15.51 16.18 -2.39
C ASP A 307 -14.61 16.01 -3.62
N ASP A 308 -14.30 14.75 -3.99
CA ASP A 308 -13.35 14.43 -5.06
C ASP A 308 -13.74 13.18 -5.86
N PRO A 309 -14.92 13.17 -6.51
CA PRO A 309 -15.49 11.96 -7.14
C PRO A 309 -14.59 11.37 -8.22
N TRP A 310 -13.94 12.22 -9.01
CA TRP A 310 -13.06 11.78 -10.11
C TRP A 310 -11.82 11.02 -9.62
N PHE A 311 -11.38 11.23 -8.38
CA PHE A 311 -10.30 10.43 -7.79
C PHE A 311 -10.71 8.96 -7.68
N PHE A 312 -11.89 8.72 -7.10
CA PHE A 312 -12.41 7.37 -6.88
C PHE A 312 -12.87 6.73 -8.19
N ALA A 313 -13.53 7.48 -9.07
CA ALA A 313 -13.94 7.00 -10.39
C ALA A 313 -12.74 6.60 -11.26
N ALA A 314 -11.63 7.36 -11.22
CA ALA A 314 -10.41 7.02 -11.96
C ALA A 314 -9.74 5.73 -11.44
N ALA A 315 -9.74 5.52 -10.12
CA ALA A 315 -9.27 4.27 -9.53
C ALA A 315 -10.18 3.08 -9.92
N PHE A 316 -11.50 3.27 -9.90
CA PHE A 316 -12.47 2.28 -10.37
C PHE A 316 -12.30 1.94 -11.87
N ALA A 317 -12.04 2.96 -12.70
CA ALA A 317 -11.75 2.79 -14.13
C ALA A 317 -10.57 1.85 -14.39
N ALA A 318 -9.52 1.93 -13.57
CA ALA A 318 -8.36 1.04 -13.70
C ALA A 318 -8.72 -0.43 -13.43
N GLY A 319 -9.56 -0.69 -12.42
CA GLY A 319 -10.09 -2.03 -12.17
C GLY A 319 -10.96 -2.54 -13.32
N ARG A 320 -11.87 -1.71 -13.86
CA ARG A 320 -12.69 -2.09 -15.03
C ARG A 320 -11.85 -2.38 -16.27
N LEU A 321 -10.83 -1.57 -16.52
CA LEU A 321 -9.93 -1.75 -17.67
C LEU A 321 -9.09 -3.03 -17.58
N ALA A 322 -8.70 -3.42 -16.37
CA ALA A 322 -7.99 -4.67 -16.12
C ALA A 322 -8.91 -5.89 -16.26
N ALA A 323 -10.20 -5.76 -15.96
CA ALA A 323 -11.17 -6.83 -16.07
C ALA A 323 -11.63 -7.14 -17.51
N ALA A 324 -11.35 -6.24 -18.46
CA ALA A 324 -11.69 -6.31 -19.88
C ALA A 324 -10.61 -6.97 -20.76
#